data_AF-A0A1V4VCQ5-F1
#
_entry.id   AF-A0A1V4VCQ5-F1
#
_cell.length_a   1.000
_cell.length_b   1.000
_cell.length_c   1.000
_cell.angle_alpha   90.00
_cell.angle_beta   90.00
_cell.angle_gamma   90.00
#
_symmetry.space_group_name_H-M   'P 1'
#
loop_
_entity.id
_entity.type
_entity.pdbx_description
1 polymer ?
#
loop_
_entity_poly.entity_id
_entity_poly.type
_entity_poly.pdbx_seq_one_letter_code
_entity_poly.pdbx_strand_id
1 'polypeptide(L)'
;MKEWVENVGREGEILGEGALYNALGVLFALGLLRDHPAAAIAVIIILAMGDGLATFMGSSYGRHKLPWNESKTFEGTVGFAAGAMGAFMVLPTVGTLAIVLLSSIIESLPLKVNDNIVLPVAASLMYYLVL
;
A
#
# COMPACT_ATOMS: atom_id res chain seq x y z
N MET A 1 20.32 -17.75 10.01
CA MET A 1 19.84 -16.37 10.26
C MET A 1 20.53 -15.37 9.36
N LYS A 2 21.87 -15.25 9.36
CA LYS A 2 22.61 -14.43 8.37
C LYS A 2 22.29 -14.79 6.91
N GLU A 3 22.27 -16.08 6.61
CA GLU A 3 21.97 -16.61 5.27
C GLU A 3 20.51 -16.38 4.83
N TRP A 4 19.56 -16.30 5.77
CA TRP A 4 18.16 -15.98 5.45
C TRP A 4 17.98 -14.48 5.22
N VAL A 5 18.71 -13.67 6.00
CA VAL A 5 18.77 -12.22 5.88
C VAL A 5 19.37 -11.77 4.53
N GLU A 6 20.45 -12.42 4.10
CA GLU A 6 21.11 -12.13 2.81
C GLU A 6 20.26 -12.52 1.60
N ASN A 7 19.38 -13.53 1.74
CA ASN A 7 18.55 -14.03 0.64
C ASN A 7 17.18 -13.33 0.51
N VAL A 8 16.74 -12.58 1.54
CA VAL A 8 15.40 -11.96 1.58
C VAL A 8 15.45 -10.43 1.56
N GLY A 9 16.51 -9.82 2.11
CA GLY A 9 16.68 -8.36 2.09
C GLY A 9 17.12 -7.84 0.73
N ARG A 10 16.57 -6.71 0.28
CA ARG A 10 17.13 -5.97 -0.87
C ARG A 10 18.48 -5.37 -0.48
N GLU A 11 19.47 -5.45 -1.38
CA GLU A 11 20.80 -4.87 -1.13
C GLU A 11 20.68 -3.38 -0.79
N GLY A 12 21.18 -2.99 0.38
CA GLY A 12 21.16 -1.62 0.88
C GLY A 12 19.96 -1.25 1.78
N GLU A 13 18.98 -2.13 1.96
CA GLU A 13 17.85 -1.91 2.88
C GLU A 13 18.20 -2.35 4.31
N ILE A 14 17.93 -1.51 5.31
CA ILE A 14 18.10 -1.91 6.72
C ILE A 14 17.01 -2.92 7.05
N LEU A 15 17.41 -4.10 7.53
CA LEU A 15 16.46 -5.15 7.92
C LEU A 15 15.43 -4.62 8.91
N GLY A 16 14.15 -4.79 8.58
CA GLY A 16 13.03 -4.37 9.41
C GLY A 16 12.59 -2.92 9.20
N GLU A 17 13.29 -2.12 8.39
CA GLU A 17 12.90 -0.74 8.10
C GLU A 17 11.51 -0.66 7.46
N GLY A 18 11.23 -1.48 6.43
CA GLY A 18 9.90 -1.57 5.83
C GLY A 18 8.81 -1.96 6.84
N ALA A 19 9.12 -2.90 7.75
CA ALA A 19 8.19 -3.32 8.79
C ALA A 19 7.92 -2.21 9.83
N LEU A 20 8.94 -1.41 10.16
CA LEU A 20 8.79 -0.23 11.03
C LEU A 20 7.94 0.85 10.37
N TYR A 21 8.19 1.17 9.10
CA TYR A 21 7.35 2.12 8.35
C TYR A 21 5.90 1.66 8.27
N ASN A 22 5.69 0.37 8.01
CA ASN A 22 4.36 -0.23 8.00
C ASN A 22 3.66 -0.08 9.36
N ALA A 23 4.34 -0.44 10.45
CA ALA A 23 3.80 -0.29 11.80
C ALA A 23 3.46 1.16 12.14
N LEU A 24 4.34 2.11 11.80
CA LEU A 24 4.10 3.54 12.01
C LEU A 24 2.93 4.06 11.17
N GLY A 25 2.83 3.64 9.91
CA GLY A 25 1.72 4.00 9.03
C GLY A 25 0.37 3.48 9.54
N VAL A 26 0.33 2.23 10.00
CA VAL A 26 -0.88 1.65 10.60
C VAL A 26 -1.25 2.33 11.91
N LEU A 27 -0.28 2.61 12.79
CA LEU A 27 -0.52 3.34 14.04
C LEU A 27 -1.04 4.76 13.76
N PHE A 28 -0.50 5.43 12.75
CA PHE A 28 -1.00 6.73 12.30
C PHE A 28 -2.47 6.63 11.84
N ALA A 29 -2.81 5.63 11.03
CA ALA A 29 -4.17 5.40 10.56
C ALA A 29 -5.14 5.18 11.74
N LEU A 30 -4.78 4.31 12.68
CA LEU A 30 -5.57 4.02 13.87
C LEU A 30 -5.74 5.24 14.77
N GLY A 31 -4.69 6.08 14.91
CA GLY A 31 -4.74 7.28 15.72
C GLY A 31 -5.60 8.39 15.09
N LEU A 32 -5.43 8.63 13.79
CA LEU A 32 -6.15 9.68 13.06
C LEU A 32 -7.63 9.33 12.87
N LEU A 33 -7.92 8.06 12.55
CA LEU A 33 -9.28 7.57 12.27
C LEU A 33 -9.90 6.83 13.46
N ARG A 34 -9.47 7.15 14.70
CA ARG A 34 -9.95 6.48 15.92
C ARG A 34 -11.47 6.49 16.08
N ASP A 35 -12.11 7.57 15.61
CA ASP A 35 -13.55 7.77 15.68
C ASP A 35 -14.29 7.09 14.51
N HIS A 36 -13.55 6.56 13.53
CA HIS A 36 -14.03 5.89 12.31
C HIS A 36 -13.31 4.54 12.09
N PRO A 37 -13.52 3.52 12.95
CA PRO A 37 -12.76 2.27 12.92
C PRO A 37 -12.88 1.51 11.59
N ALA A 38 -14.03 1.59 10.91
CA ALA A 38 -14.22 0.99 9.58
C ALA A 38 -13.26 1.59 8.53
N ALA A 39 -13.00 2.90 8.60
CA ALA A 39 -12.07 3.58 7.72
C ALA A 39 -10.62 3.20 8.02
N ALA A 40 -10.25 3.08 9.30
CA ALA A 40 -8.93 2.60 9.70
C ALA A 40 -8.67 1.17 9.20
N ILE A 41 -9.66 0.27 9.32
CA ILE A 41 -9.59 -1.10 8.78
C ILE A 41 -9.47 -1.07 7.26
N ALA A 42 -10.22 -0.20 6.58
CA ALA A 42 -10.13 -0.03 5.13
C ALA A 42 -8.72 0.39 4.68
N VAL A 43 -8.06 1.31 5.40
CA VAL A 43 -6.65 1.69 5.15
C VAL A 43 -5.72 0.49 5.32
N ILE A 44 -5.88 -0.30 6.39
CA ILE A 44 -5.06 -1.50 6.63
C ILE A 44 -5.24 -2.51 5.50
N ILE A 45 -6.48 -2.69 4.99
CA ILE A 45 -6.75 -3.58 3.85
C ILE A 45 -6.09 -3.05 2.58
N ILE A 46 -6.21 -1.75 2.27
CA ILE A 46 -5.57 -1.12 1.11
C ILE A 46 -4.07 -1.41 1.10
N LEU A 47 -3.42 -1.21 2.25
CA LEU A 47 -2.00 -1.48 2.40
C LEU A 47 -1.68 -2.97 2.30
N ALA A 48 -2.24 -3.81 3.17
CA ALA A 48 -1.83 -5.21 3.31
C ALA A 48 -2.23 -6.07 2.09
N MET A 49 -3.46 -5.93 1.60
CA MET A 49 -3.93 -6.68 0.44
C MET A 49 -3.44 -6.07 -0.87
N GLY A 50 -3.42 -4.73 -0.95
CA GLY A 50 -2.87 -4.02 -2.11
C GLY A 50 -1.40 -4.39 -2.33
N ASP A 51 -0.52 -4.14 -1.36
CA ASP A 51 0.91 -4.43 -1.51
C ASP A 51 1.20 -5.92 -1.70
N GLY A 52 0.45 -6.78 -1.01
CA GLY A 52 0.57 -8.23 -1.16
C GLY A 52 0.28 -8.70 -2.59
N LEU A 53 -0.86 -8.28 -3.15
CA LEU A 53 -1.22 -8.63 -4.53
C LEU A 53 -0.37 -7.90 -5.57
N ALA A 54 0.05 -6.66 -5.30
CA ALA A 54 0.96 -5.92 -6.18
C ALA A 54 2.30 -6.64 -6.32
N THR A 55 2.85 -7.10 -5.20
CA THR A 55 4.11 -7.85 -5.17
C THR A 55 3.95 -9.20 -5.85
N PHE A 56 2.87 -9.93 -5.57
CA PHE A 56 2.61 -11.21 -6.21
C PHE A 56 2.46 -11.08 -7.73
N MET A 57 1.61 -10.16 -8.19
CA MET A 57 1.37 -9.93 -9.61
C MET A 57 2.59 -9.35 -10.32
N GLY A 58 3.28 -8.39 -9.71
CA GLY A 58 4.47 -7.77 -10.29
C GLY A 58 5.66 -8.72 -10.37
N SER A 59 5.86 -9.60 -9.38
CA SER A 59 6.95 -10.60 -9.42
C SER A 59 6.63 -11.80 -10.32
N SER A 60 5.38 -12.26 -10.34
CA SER A 60 4.98 -13.46 -11.10
C SER A 60 4.65 -13.17 -12.57
N TYR A 61 4.06 -12.00 -12.85
CA TYR A 61 3.51 -11.65 -14.16
C TYR A 61 3.96 -10.28 -14.67
N GLY A 62 4.78 -9.53 -13.93
CA GLY A 62 5.21 -8.19 -14.30
C GLY A 62 6.07 -8.15 -15.55
N ARG A 63 5.43 -7.88 -16.70
CA ARG A 63 6.10 -7.78 -18.01
C ARG A 63 6.19 -6.34 -18.47
N HIS A 64 5.22 -5.51 -18.12
CA HIS A 64 5.12 -4.14 -18.61
C HIS A 64 5.53 -3.17 -17.50
N LYS A 65 6.70 -2.55 -17.65
CA LYS A 65 7.16 -1.49 -16.74
C LYS A 65 6.32 -0.22 -16.90
N LEU A 66 6.12 0.52 -15.82
CA LEU A 66 5.45 1.81 -15.89
C LEU A 66 6.41 2.85 -16.50
N PRO A 67 5.94 3.72 -17.41
CA PRO A 67 6.80 4.68 -18.11
C PRO A 67 7.35 5.78 -17.19
N TRP A 68 6.73 6.00 -16.02
CA TRP A 68 7.19 6.93 -14.99
C TRP A 68 7.90 6.26 -13.81
N ASN A 69 7.83 4.94 -13.69
CA ASN A 69 8.43 4.19 -12.58
C ASN A 69 8.88 2.79 -13.01
N GLU A 70 10.14 2.67 -13.42
CA GLU A 70 10.71 1.41 -13.91
C GLU A 70 10.83 0.32 -12.83
N SER A 71 10.75 0.70 -11.54
CA SER A 71 10.75 -0.27 -10.45
C SER A 71 9.42 -1.01 -10.31
N LYS A 72 8.33 -0.44 -10.85
CA LYS A 72 6.97 -0.97 -10.79
C LYS A 72 6.52 -1.50 -12.14
N THR A 73 5.43 -2.26 -12.14
CA THR A 73 4.85 -2.88 -13.34
C THR A 73 3.37 -2.57 -13.41
N PHE A 74 2.82 -2.51 -14.62
CA PHE A 74 1.39 -2.34 -14.82
C PHE A 74 0.60 -3.47 -14.18
N GLU A 75 1.07 -4.71 -14.30
CA GLU A 75 0.46 -5.88 -13.64
C GLU A 75 0.48 -5.78 -12.12
N GLY A 76 1.57 -5.24 -11.55
CA GLY A 76 1.67 -4.94 -10.12
C GLY A 76 0.62 -3.93 -9.68
N THR A 77 0.48 -2.80 -10.37
CA THR A 77 -0.52 -1.77 -10.02
C THR A 77 -1.96 -2.28 -10.20
N VAL A 78 -2.24 -3.14 -11.20
CA VAL A 78 -3.55 -3.82 -11.31
C VAL A 78 -3.77 -4.77 -10.13
N GLY A 79 -2.75 -5.52 -9.71
CA GLY A 79 -2.78 -6.35 -8.51
C GLY A 79 -3.04 -5.53 -7.24
N PHE A 80 -2.38 -4.38 -7.11
CA PHE A 80 -2.61 -3.43 -6.02
C PHE A 80 -4.07 -3.00 -5.97
N ALA A 81 -4.60 -2.49 -7.08
CA ALA A 81 -5.98 -2.03 -7.17
C ALA A 81 -6.97 -3.14 -6.81
N ALA A 82 -6.75 -4.35 -7.32
CA ALA A 82 -7.59 -5.51 -7.00
C ALA A 82 -7.55 -5.89 -5.51
N GLY A 83 -6.39 -5.81 -4.85
CA GLY A 83 -6.26 -6.06 -3.42
C GLY A 83 -6.88 -4.95 -2.59
N ALA A 84 -6.62 -3.70 -2.95
CA ALA A 84 -7.13 -2.52 -2.29
C ALA A 84 -8.66 -2.43 -2.37
N MET A 85 -9.29 -2.98 -3.42
CA MET A 85 -10.74 -3.13 -3.51
C MET A 85 -11.36 -3.93 -2.34
N GLY A 86 -10.58 -4.73 -1.61
CA GLY A 86 -11.03 -5.37 -0.37
C GLY A 86 -11.57 -4.37 0.67
N ALA A 87 -11.08 -3.12 0.66
CA ALA A 87 -11.59 -2.06 1.54
C ALA A 87 -13.08 -1.77 1.34
N PHE A 88 -13.60 -2.00 0.13
CA PHE A 88 -15.01 -1.82 -0.19
C PHE A 88 -15.91 -2.81 0.58
N MET A 89 -15.39 -3.96 1.01
CA MET A 89 -16.13 -4.91 1.85
C MET A 89 -16.42 -4.37 3.25
N VAL A 90 -15.59 -3.44 3.74
CA VAL A 90 -15.71 -2.85 5.08
C VAL A 90 -16.41 -1.49 5.02
N LEU A 91 -16.14 -0.70 3.99
CA LEU A 91 -16.73 0.63 3.81
C LEU A 91 -17.20 0.82 2.36
N PRO A 92 -18.42 0.38 2.00
CA PRO A 92 -18.90 0.35 0.61
C PRO A 92 -19.42 1.73 0.17
N THR A 93 -18.53 2.70 0.03
CA THR A 93 -18.88 4.08 -0.39
C THR A 93 -18.22 4.43 -1.72
N VAL A 94 -18.79 5.41 -2.43
CA VAL A 94 -18.14 5.99 -3.62
C VAL A 94 -16.78 6.62 -3.26
N GLY A 95 -16.67 7.18 -2.05
CA GLY A 95 -15.41 7.68 -1.50
C GLY A 95 -14.33 6.60 -1.44
N THR A 96 -14.67 5.40 -0.99
CA THR A 96 -13.74 4.25 -0.96
C THR A 96 -13.24 3.87 -2.35
N LEU A 97 -14.11 3.87 -3.37
CA LEU A 97 -13.68 3.61 -4.75
C LEU A 97 -12.69 4.66 -5.25
N ALA A 98 -12.97 5.94 -4.98
CA ALA A 98 -12.06 7.03 -5.33
C ALA A 98 -10.71 6.90 -4.59
N ILE A 99 -10.75 6.54 -3.31
CA ILE A 99 -9.54 6.33 -2.48
C ILE A 99 -8.71 5.16 -3.02
N VAL A 100 -9.32 4.03 -3.38
CA VAL A 100 -8.59 2.89 -3.98
C VAL A 100 -7.90 3.30 -5.28
N LEU A 101 -8.59 4.05 -6.15
CA LEU A 101 -8.00 4.55 -7.39
C LEU A 101 -6.83 5.50 -7.12
N LEU A 102 -7.00 6.46 -6.21
CA LEU A 102 -5.95 7.42 -5.83
C LEU A 102 -4.76 6.72 -5.17
N SER A 103 -4.99 5.77 -4.27
CA SER A 103 -3.93 4.95 -3.67
C SER A 103 -3.18 4.13 -4.70
N SER A 104 -3.86 3.59 -5.72
CA SER A 104 -3.21 2.87 -6.83
C SER A 104 -2.32 3.80 -7.67
N ILE A 105 -2.76 5.05 -7.88
CA ILE A 105 -1.93 6.06 -8.54
C ILE A 105 -0.69 6.36 -7.68
N ILE A 106 -0.88 6.60 -6.37
CA ILE A 106 0.22 6.89 -5.43
C ILE A 106 1.25 5.75 -5.40
N GLU A 107 0.79 4.50 -5.31
CA GLU A 107 1.65 3.30 -5.37
C GLU A 107 2.50 3.23 -6.64
N SER A 108 1.94 3.70 -7.76
CA SER A 108 2.59 3.67 -9.05
C SER A 108 3.69 4.74 -9.22
N LEU A 109 3.69 5.79 -8.39
CA LEU A 109 4.60 6.94 -8.52
C LEU A 109 6.04 6.59 -8.09
N PRO A 110 7.07 7.20 -8.70
CA PRO A 110 8.47 6.98 -8.33
C PRO A 110 8.86 7.80 -7.08
N LEU A 111 8.16 7.59 -5.97
CA LEU A 111 8.43 8.30 -4.72
C LEU A 111 9.72 7.79 -4.07
N LYS A 112 10.50 8.70 -3.49
CA LYS A 112 11.74 8.37 -2.76
C LYS A 112 11.48 7.93 -1.31
N VAL A 113 10.22 7.86 -0.91
CA VAL A 113 9.77 7.49 0.44
C VAL A 113 9.12 6.12 0.36
N ASN A 114 9.28 5.31 1.40
CA ASN A 114 8.77 3.95 1.43
C ASN A 114 7.24 3.90 1.35
N ASP A 115 6.70 3.09 0.43
CA ASP A 115 5.25 2.94 0.22
C ASP A 115 4.51 2.52 1.51
N ASN A 116 5.18 1.77 2.40
CA ASN A 116 4.64 1.31 3.69
C ASN A 116 4.30 2.46 4.66
N ILE A 117 4.82 3.67 4.46
CA ILE A 117 4.40 4.86 5.21
C ILE A 117 3.57 5.82 4.35
N VAL A 118 3.88 5.96 3.05
CA VAL A 118 3.16 6.87 2.18
C VAL A 118 1.71 6.45 2.02
N LEU A 119 1.45 5.17 1.71
CA LEU A 119 0.10 4.68 1.44
C LEU A 119 -0.83 4.79 2.66
N PRO A 120 -0.44 4.35 3.87
CA PRO A 120 -1.32 4.45 5.03
C PRO A 120 -1.59 5.90 5.42
N VAL A 121 -0.59 6.77 5.35
CA VAL A 121 -0.75 8.19 5.66
C VAL A 121 -1.68 8.86 4.64
N ALA A 122 -1.43 8.68 3.35
CA ALA A 122 -2.25 9.27 2.29
C ALA A 122 -3.69 8.77 2.34
N ALA A 123 -3.91 7.45 2.44
CA ALA A 123 -5.24 6.87 2.54
C ALA A 123 -5.98 7.33 3.79
N SER A 124 -5.29 7.43 4.93
CA SER A 124 -5.90 7.92 6.17
C SER A 124 -6.34 9.37 6.06
N LEU A 125 -5.52 10.24 5.45
CA LEU A 125 -5.88 11.63 5.19
C LEU A 125 -7.07 11.73 4.23
N MET A 126 -7.11 10.92 3.17
CA MET A 126 -8.24 10.92 2.24
C MET A 126 -9.54 10.48 2.93
N TYR A 127 -9.51 9.44 3.76
CA TYR A 127 -10.70 9.06 4.54
C TYR A 127 -11.10 10.14 5.55
N TYR A 128 -10.14 10.74 6.25
CA TYR A 128 -10.41 11.80 7.23
C TYR A 128 -11.08 13.03 6.60
N LEU A 129 -10.80 13.32 5.33
CA LEU A 129 -11.39 14.46 4.62
C LEU A 129 -12.80 14.17 4.06
N VAL A 130 -13.18 12.90 3.92
CA VAL A 130 -14.42 12.48 3.25
C VAL A 130 -15.48 11.98 4.24
N LEU A 131 -15.08 11.68 5.49
CA LEU A 131 -15.94 11.25 6.60
C LEU A 131 -16.25 12.39 7.57
#